data_AF-A0A8T4E4M9-F1
#
_entry.id   AF-A0A8T4E4M9-F1
#
_cell.length_a   1.000
_cell.length_b   1.000
_cell.length_c   1.000
_cell.angle_alpha   90.00
_cell.angle_beta   90.00
_cell.angle_gamma   90.00
#
_symmetry.space_group_name_H-M   'P 1'
#
loop_
_entity.id
_entity.type
_entity.pdbx_description
1 polymer ?
#
loop_
_entity_poly.entity_id
_entity_poly.type
_entity_poly.pdbx_seq_one_letter_code
_entity_poly.pdbx_strand_id
1 'polypeptide(L)'
;MNSELRKKDCAACAGKFARITLSLLLIASAASLLAIPAIAAENVSDTINITVQVGSKTIVVIDPDTLSWTGAQAVDPGREGVSKEIQIENMGSTNITHLWANTTYETAPPFGTGVAANYNAGNFVALSKTNGTSDYYYFVNRVEYNETHPDIYLTLPASWEGYGRFRDGGKEYFWAVVPNTNCTDGTFYIGKEPHNETQSGTVDISACDATLNDSSGGQACRSGTLTPNAEGTWGYALQVYVGSNAEYHNYSVSVNADCNTTMFSHWNKDAPGGTAAGSHIDYLSSTTLYPGAAAIMYAKVKVAYGTAAGNIAQGQLTIIAESA
;
A
#
# COMPACT_ATOMS: atom_id res chain seq x y z
N MET A 1 57.79 40.91 6.92
CA MET A 1 57.73 40.97 8.39
C MET A 1 57.38 39.57 8.87
N ASN A 2 58.19 38.74 9.50
CA ASN A 2 59.58 38.72 10.02
C ASN A 2 60.02 37.24 9.84
N SER A 3 61.16 36.91 9.21
CA SER A 3 62.50 36.73 9.80
C SER A 3 62.48 35.84 11.06
N GLU A 4 63.30 34.80 11.25
CA GLU A 4 64.71 34.72 10.91
C GLU A 4 65.29 33.30 11.13
N LEU A 5 66.28 32.96 10.32
CA LEU A 5 67.22 31.85 10.45
C LEU A 5 68.12 32.00 11.71
N ARG A 6 68.53 30.88 12.33
CA ARG A 6 69.79 30.82 13.10
C ARG A 6 70.58 29.55 12.80
N LYS A 7 71.67 29.73 12.05
CA LYS A 7 72.87 28.88 12.09
C LYS A 7 73.67 29.20 13.35
N LYS A 8 74.36 28.21 13.93
CA LYS A 8 75.43 28.41 14.92
C LYS A 8 76.66 27.62 14.50
N ASP A 9 77.79 28.29 14.64
CA ASP A 9 79.12 27.96 14.14
C ASP A 9 79.91 26.95 14.96
N CYS A 10 80.98 26.52 14.30
CA CYS A 10 82.05 25.58 14.62
C CYS A 10 83.12 26.17 15.58
N ALA A 11 83.76 25.33 16.41
CA ALA A 11 85.12 25.45 16.99
C ALA A 11 85.36 24.29 17.98
N ALA A 12 86.53 23.72 18.26
CA ALA A 12 87.85 23.57 17.64
C ALA A 12 88.64 22.55 18.52
N CYS A 13 89.56 21.79 17.89
CA CYS A 13 90.85 21.26 18.36
C CYS A 13 91.09 20.60 19.76
N ALA A 14 91.66 19.38 19.73
CA ALA A 14 92.99 18.95 20.28
C ALA A 14 93.02 17.40 20.46
N GLY A 15 93.87 16.61 19.78
CA GLY A 15 95.24 16.18 20.20
C GLY A 15 95.19 15.01 21.22
N LYS A 16 95.99 13.92 21.22
CA LYS A 16 97.11 13.38 20.43
C LYS A 16 97.44 11.98 21.02
N PHE A 17 98.05 11.09 20.22
CA PHE A 17 98.90 9.90 20.59
C PHE A 17 98.32 8.64 21.27
N ALA A 18 98.39 7.51 20.55
CA ALA A 18 99.24 6.37 20.91
C ALA A 18 99.41 5.40 19.72
N ARG A 19 100.65 5.06 19.37
CA ARG A 19 101.04 4.03 18.38
C ARG A 19 101.49 2.78 19.13
N ILE A 20 100.97 1.60 18.78
CA ILE A 20 101.71 0.31 18.85
C ILE A 20 101.34 -0.52 17.62
N THR A 21 102.36 -0.86 16.85
CA THR A 21 102.42 -1.79 15.70
C THR A 21 102.46 -3.25 16.16
N LEU A 22 101.85 -4.19 15.43
CA LEU A 22 102.56 -5.14 14.52
C LEU A 22 101.64 -6.29 13.98
N SER A 23 101.49 -6.28 12.65
CA SER A 23 101.39 -7.37 11.64
C SER A 23 100.70 -8.72 11.90
N LEU A 24 99.76 -9.10 11.00
CA LEU A 24 99.91 -10.29 10.13
C LEU A 24 98.98 -10.25 8.90
N LEU A 25 99.48 -10.85 7.83
CA LEU A 25 99.10 -10.83 6.40
C LEU A 25 97.78 -11.56 6.10
N LEU A 26 96.93 -11.03 5.21
CA LEU A 26 96.17 -11.82 4.22
C LEU A 26 95.50 -10.95 3.15
N ILE A 27 95.75 -11.35 1.90
CA ILE A 27 95.32 -10.75 0.64
C ILE A 27 93.81 -11.02 0.45
N ALA A 28 93.00 -9.97 0.30
CA ALA A 28 91.66 -10.07 -0.26
C ALA A 28 91.20 -8.74 -0.88
N SER A 29 91.26 -8.71 -2.22
CA SER A 29 90.21 -8.20 -3.10
C SER A 29 89.60 -6.82 -2.82
N ALA A 30 90.15 -5.82 -3.52
CA ALA A 30 89.49 -4.55 -3.77
C ALA A 30 88.20 -4.77 -4.60
N ALA A 31 87.05 -4.67 -3.94
CA ALA A 31 85.76 -4.41 -4.57
C ALA A 31 84.93 -3.58 -3.59
N SER A 32 85.23 -2.28 -3.52
CA SER A 32 84.34 -1.31 -2.88
C SER A 32 83.08 -1.20 -3.73
N LEU A 33 82.13 -2.10 -3.52
CA LEU A 33 80.74 -1.92 -3.96
C LEU A 33 80.24 -0.63 -3.28
N LEU A 34 80.18 0.44 -4.05
CA LEU A 34 79.26 1.55 -3.79
C LEU A 34 77.85 1.00 -3.95
N ALA A 35 77.31 0.41 -2.88
CA ALA A 35 75.89 0.16 -2.77
C ALA A 35 75.20 1.52 -2.69
N ILE A 36 74.80 2.06 -3.84
CA ILE A 36 73.84 3.17 -3.89
C ILE A 36 72.55 2.58 -3.29
N PRO A 37 72.04 3.09 -2.15
CA PRO A 37 70.76 2.63 -1.66
C PRO A 37 69.72 2.93 -2.74
N ALA A 38 69.06 1.90 -3.25
CA ALA A 38 67.89 2.09 -4.10
C ALA A 38 66.88 2.89 -3.28
N ILE A 39 66.59 4.11 -3.71
CA ILE A 39 65.52 4.92 -3.12
C ILE A 39 64.23 4.17 -3.43
N ALA A 40 63.73 3.41 -2.47
CA ALA A 40 62.38 2.88 -2.53
C ALA A 40 61.43 4.08 -2.65
N ALA A 41 60.46 4.01 -3.56
CA ALA A 41 59.42 5.03 -3.64
C ALA A 41 58.69 5.09 -2.30
N GLU A 42 58.87 6.19 -1.57
CA GLU A 42 58.20 6.43 -0.29
C GLU A 42 56.81 6.96 -0.60
N ASN A 43 55.79 6.10 -0.42
CA ASN A 43 54.41 6.53 -0.52
C ASN A 43 54.07 7.36 0.73
N VAL A 44 54.07 8.69 0.58
CA VAL A 44 53.58 9.61 1.61
C VAL A 44 52.09 9.84 1.34
N SER A 45 51.24 9.41 2.27
CA SER A 45 49.80 9.68 2.23
C SER A 45 49.42 10.63 3.35
N ASP A 46 48.53 11.58 3.04
CA ASP A 46 47.85 12.44 3.99
C ASP A 46 46.33 12.18 3.89
N THR A 47 45.61 12.30 5.00
CA THR A 47 44.18 11.99 5.08
C THR A 47 43.40 13.13 5.71
N ILE A 48 42.30 13.53 5.07
CA ILE A 48 41.32 14.45 5.65
C ILE A 48 40.12 13.65 6.15
N ASN A 49 39.57 14.04 7.30
CA ASN A 49 38.30 13.49 7.79
C ASN A 49 37.14 14.33 7.24
N ILE A 50 36.20 13.67 6.57
CA ILE A 50 34.95 14.28 6.08
C ILE A 50 33.81 13.72 6.91
N THR A 51 33.00 14.59 7.50
CA THR A 51 31.79 14.23 8.25
C THR A 51 30.56 14.76 7.53
N VAL A 52 29.57 13.90 7.32
CA VAL A 52 28.27 14.27 6.73
C VAL A 52 27.17 13.87 7.71
N GLN A 53 26.24 14.79 7.99
CA GLN A 53 25.04 14.52 8.76
C GLN A 53 23.83 14.59 7.82
N VAL A 54 23.05 13.50 7.78
CA VAL A 54 21.84 13.41 6.95
C VAL A 54 20.62 13.69 7.84
N GLY A 55 19.74 14.60 7.40
CA GLY A 55 18.48 14.89 8.09
C GLY A 55 17.43 13.80 7.87
N SER A 56 16.53 13.64 8.84
CA SER A 56 15.39 12.72 8.77
C SER A 56 14.29 13.27 7.85
N LYS A 57 13.83 12.45 6.89
CA LYS A 57 12.78 12.81 5.94
C LYS A 57 12.10 11.56 5.38
N THR A 58 10.78 11.44 5.50
CA THR A 58 10.00 10.39 4.85
C THR A 58 9.59 10.85 3.46
N ILE A 59 9.90 10.08 2.41
CA ILE A 59 9.47 10.35 1.03
C ILE A 59 9.02 9.03 0.40
N VAL A 60 7.82 9.02 -0.17
CA VAL A 60 7.32 7.93 -0.99
C VAL A 60 7.23 8.39 -2.43
N VAL A 61 7.71 7.57 -3.36
CA VAL A 61 7.50 7.74 -4.79
C VAL A 61 6.75 6.55 -5.33
N ILE A 62 5.84 6.82 -6.29
CA ILE A 62 4.97 5.84 -6.91
C ILE A 62 5.25 5.87 -8.41
N ASP A 63 5.53 4.71 -9.00
CA ASP A 63 5.73 4.56 -10.45
C ASP A 63 4.95 3.35 -10.99
N PRO A 64 4.18 3.49 -12.10
CA PRO A 64 3.88 4.74 -12.78
C PRO A 64 2.96 5.63 -11.95
N ASP A 65 3.01 6.93 -12.18
CA ASP A 65 2.13 7.93 -11.54
C ASP A 65 0.71 7.97 -12.14
N THR A 66 0.49 7.24 -13.25
CA THR A 66 -0.76 7.16 -13.98
C THR A 66 -1.05 5.75 -14.44
N LEU A 67 -2.30 5.31 -14.24
CA LEU A 67 -2.82 4.04 -14.74
C LEU A 67 -4.02 4.32 -15.64
N SER A 68 -4.12 3.63 -16.77
CA SER A 68 -5.21 3.83 -17.73
C SER A 68 -5.67 2.51 -18.35
N TRP A 69 -6.98 2.29 -18.44
CA TRP A 69 -7.58 1.16 -19.15
C TRP A 69 -8.40 1.68 -20.31
N THR A 70 -7.72 2.04 -21.40
CA THR A 70 -8.32 2.70 -22.56
C THR A 70 -7.92 2.02 -23.87
N GLY A 71 -8.59 2.36 -24.97
CA GLY A 71 -8.32 1.80 -26.29
C GLY A 71 -8.50 0.27 -26.30
N ALA A 72 -7.46 -0.47 -26.70
CA ALA A 72 -7.48 -1.92 -26.71
C ALA A 72 -7.53 -2.56 -25.30
N GLN A 73 -7.30 -1.78 -24.24
CA GLN A 73 -7.42 -2.19 -22.84
C GLN A 73 -8.66 -1.61 -22.16
N ALA A 74 -9.60 -1.02 -22.92
CA ALA A 74 -10.88 -0.60 -22.38
C ALA A 74 -11.62 -1.80 -21.76
N VAL A 75 -12.35 -1.55 -20.68
CA VAL A 75 -13.02 -2.60 -19.90
C VAL A 75 -14.52 -2.48 -20.09
N ASP A 76 -15.14 -3.56 -20.56
CA ASP A 76 -16.58 -3.63 -20.73
C ASP A 76 -17.29 -3.71 -19.36
N PRO A 77 -18.53 -3.20 -19.24
CA PRO A 77 -19.35 -3.45 -18.07
C PRO A 77 -19.46 -4.93 -17.73
N GLY A 78 -19.32 -5.28 -16.45
CA GLY A 78 -19.33 -6.66 -15.97
C GLY A 78 -18.00 -7.40 -16.11
N ARG A 79 -16.91 -6.69 -16.42
CA ARG A 79 -15.57 -7.27 -16.59
C ARG A 79 -14.54 -6.64 -15.67
N GLU A 80 -13.43 -7.35 -15.52
CA GLU A 80 -12.22 -6.83 -14.88
C GLU A 80 -11.20 -6.41 -15.93
N GLY A 81 -10.45 -5.36 -15.63
CA GLY A 81 -9.32 -4.92 -16.44
C GLY A 81 -8.09 -5.81 -16.29
N VAL A 82 -7.17 -5.67 -17.25
CA VAL A 82 -5.84 -6.28 -17.16
C VAL A 82 -5.09 -5.74 -15.93
N SER A 83 -4.27 -6.60 -15.30
CA SER A 83 -3.45 -6.16 -14.17
C SER A 83 -2.37 -5.18 -14.61
N LYS A 84 -2.10 -4.19 -13.77
CA LYS A 84 -1.01 -3.23 -13.90
C LYS A 84 -0.20 -3.18 -12.61
N GLU A 85 1.10 -3.03 -12.75
CA GLU A 85 2.04 -2.97 -11.63
C GLU A 85 2.20 -1.54 -11.14
N ILE A 86 2.38 -1.38 -9.83
CA ILE A 86 2.72 -0.13 -9.16
C ILE A 86 3.93 -0.42 -8.27
N GLN A 87 5.03 0.29 -8.51
CA GLN A 87 6.18 0.32 -7.61
C GLN A 87 6.02 1.46 -6.62
N ILE A 88 6.23 1.17 -5.34
CA ILE A 88 6.21 2.12 -4.23
C ILE A 88 7.61 2.11 -3.62
N GLU A 89 8.35 3.21 -3.74
CA GLU A 89 9.73 3.34 -3.28
C GLU A 89 9.84 4.30 -2.09
N ASN A 90 10.64 3.90 -1.10
CA ASN A 90 11.07 4.80 -0.03
C ASN A 90 12.30 5.61 -0.48
N MET A 91 12.08 6.82 -0.99
CA MET A 91 13.16 7.76 -1.33
C MET A 91 13.58 8.65 -0.16
N GLY A 92 13.05 8.39 1.04
CA GLY A 92 13.37 9.11 2.25
C GLY A 92 14.69 8.68 2.89
N SER A 93 14.92 9.18 4.11
CA SER A 93 16.00 8.79 5.01
C SER A 93 15.49 8.11 6.29
N THR A 94 14.18 7.94 6.43
CA THR A 94 13.51 7.19 7.51
C THR A 94 12.97 5.86 6.99
N ASN A 95 12.76 4.91 7.88
CA ASN A 95 12.14 3.63 7.52
C ASN A 95 10.63 3.81 7.44
N ILE A 96 10.01 3.26 6.40
CA ILE A 96 8.55 3.13 6.30
C ILE A 96 8.16 1.77 6.87
N THR A 97 7.26 1.75 7.84
CA THR A 97 6.83 0.53 8.53
C THR A 97 5.52 -0.01 7.96
N HIS A 98 4.63 0.88 7.51
CA HIS A 98 3.34 0.49 6.95
C HIS A 98 2.98 1.28 5.70
N LEU A 99 2.29 0.61 4.78
CA LEU A 99 1.66 1.20 3.60
C LEU A 99 0.19 0.84 3.57
N TRP A 100 -0.68 1.79 3.25
CA TRP A 100 -2.09 1.55 2.91
C TRP A 100 -2.53 2.48 1.79
N ALA A 101 -3.77 2.33 1.31
CA ALA A 101 -4.28 3.09 0.18
C ALA A 101 -5.67 3.65 0.39
N ASN A 102 -5.93 4.79 -0.22
CA ASN A 102 -7.26 5.39 -0.33
C ASN A 102 -7.59 5.63 -1.80
N THR A 103 -8.87 5.57 -2.15
CA THR A 103 -9.36 5.87 -3.50
C THR A 103 -10.50 6.88 -3.47
N THR A 104 -10.56 7.74 -4.49
CA THR A 104 -11.72 8.63 -4.67
C THR A 104 -12.93 7.86 -5.15
N TYR A 105 -14.12 8.37 -4.82
CA TYR A 105 -15.40 7.84 -5.25
C TYR A 105 -16.36 8.99 -5.57
N GLU A 106 -17.52 8.67 -6.13
CA GLU A 106 -18.54 9.63 -6.52
C GLU A 106 -19.16 10.33 -5.29
N THR A 107 -19.70 11.54 -5.45
CA THR A 107 -20.42 12.21 -4.35
C THR A 107 -21.92 11.90 -4.34
N ALA A 108 -22.41 11.21 -5.38
CA ALA A 108 -23.82 10.88 -5.57
C ALA A 108 -23.94 9.56 -6.35
N PRO A 109 -25.12 8.89 -6.33
CA PRO A 109 -25.31 7.61 -7.01
C PRO A 109 -25.08 7.75 -8.53
N PRO A 110 -24.10 7.02 -9.13
CA PRO A 110 -23.82 7.15 -10.55
C PRO A 110 -24.67 6.21 -11.43
N PHE A 111 -25.15 5.10 -10.86
CA PHE A 111 -25.91 4.08 -11.58
C PHE A 111 -27.32 4.54 -11.95
N GLY A 112 -27.82 4.03 -13.07
CA GLY A 112 -29.15 4.39 -13.59
C GLY A 112 -29.24 5.78 -14.22
N THR A 113 -28.17 6.58 -14.19
CA THR A 113 -28.16 7.94 -14.75
C THR A 113 -27.90 7.97 -16.26
N GLY A 114 -27.22 6.96 -16.80
CA GLY A 114 -26.80 6.92 -18.21
C GLY A 114 -25.66 7.89 -18.56
N VAL A 115 -25.03 8.53 -17.58
CA VAL A 115 -24.01 9.57 -17.78
C VAL A 115 -22.65 9.09 -17.26
N ALA A 116 -21.71 8.82 -18.17
CA ALA A 116 -20.37 8.33 -17.82
C ALA A 116 -19.58 9.28 -16.88
N ALA A 117 -19.78 10.59 -17.03
CA ALA A 117 -19.12 11.59 -16.19
C ALA A 117 -19.55 11.56 -14.71
N ASN A 118 -20.66 10.88 -14.38
CA ASN A 118 -21.08 10.73 -12.99
C ASN A 118 -20.24 9.68 -12.25
N TYR A 119 -19.54 8.79 -12.96
CA TYR A 119 -18.71 7.75 -12.37
C TYR A 119 -17.29 8.28 -12.10
N ASN A 120 -16.64 7.72 -11.09
CA ASN A 120 -15.28 8.03 -10.66
C ASN A 120 -14.42 6.76 -10.79
N ALA A 121 -13.37 6.82 -11.61
CA ALA A 121 -12.51 5.65 -11.87
C ALA A 121 -11.85 5.07 -10.60
N GLY A 122 -11.66 5.88 -9.55
CA GLY A 122 -11.09 5.44 -8.28
C GLY A 122 -11.96 4.40 -7.58
N ASN A 123 -13.29 4.51 -7.71
CA ASN A 123 -14.25 3.61 -7.09
C ASN A 123 -14.29 2.21 -7.75
N PHE A 124 -13.54 2.01 -8.83
CA PHE A 124 -13.37 0.71 -9.49
C PHE A 124 -12.03 0.02 -9.15
N VAL A 125 -11.12 0.71 -8.44
CA VAL A 125 -9.76 0.22 -8.22
C VAL A 125 -9.74 -0.87 -7.16
N ALA A 126 -9.17 -2.01 -7.54
CA ALA A 126 -8.86 -3.12 -6.66
C ALA A 126 -7.35 -3.41 -6.69
N LEU A 127 -6.78 -3.70 -5.52
CA LEU A 127 -5.36 -3.98 -5.35
C LEU A 127 -5.12 -5.40 -4.84
N SER A 128 -3.94 -5.92 -5.16
CA SER A 128 -3.38 -7.16 -4.64
C SER A 128 -1.90 -7.00 -4.31
N LYS A 129 -1.43 -7.75 -3.30
CA LYS A 129 -0.01 -7.85 -2.93
C LYS A 129 0.82 -8.68 -3.91
N THR A 130 0.18 -9.56 -4.68
CA THR A 130 0.86 -10.41 -5.67
C THR A 130 0.15 -10.42 -7.02
N ASN A 131 0.89 -10.80 -8.06
CA ASN A 131 0.35 -11.01 -9.42
C ASN A 131 -0.28 -12.41 -9.59
N GLY A 132 -0.56 -13.12 -8.50
CA GLY A 132 -1.02 -14.50 -8.56
C GLY A 132 -2.45 -14.60 -9.07
N THR A 133 -2.75 -15.69 -9.79
CA THR A 133 -4.14 -16.10 -10.07
C THR A 133 -4.86 -16.60 -8.80
N SER A 134 -4.12 -16.87 -7.73
CA SER A 134 -4.64 -17.31 -6.43
C SER A 134 -4.87 -16.17 -5.44
N ASP A 135 -4.33 -14.97 -5.69
CA ASP A 135 -4.51 -13.82 -4.81
C ASP A 135 -5.64 -12.93 -5.33
N TYR A 136 -6.56 -12.62 -4.42
CA TYR A 136 -7.73 -11.82 -4.73
C TYR A 136 -7.39 -10.34 -4.78
N TYR A 137 -7.89 -9.67 -5.81
CA TYR A 137 -7.88 -8.22 -5.89
C TYR A 137 -9.05 -7.68 -5.06
N TYR A 138 -8.74 -7.04 -3.93
CA TYR A 138 -9.73 -6.38 -3.09
C TYR A 138 -9.85 -4.92 -3.46
N PHE A 139 -11.08 -4.40 -3.47
CA PHE A 139 -11.28 -2.95 -3.57
C PHE A 139 -10.56 -2.22 -2.45
N VAL A 140 -10.00 -1.05 -2.77
CA VAL A 140 -9.39 -0.18 -1.76
C VAL A 140 -10.46 0.31 -0.78
N ASN A 141 -11.45 1.03 -1.33
CA ASN A 141 -12.71 1.39 -0.67
C ASN A 141 -13.82 1.53 -1.74
N ARG A 142 -14.63 0.50 -1.93
CA ARG A 142 -15.76 0.54 -2.86
C ARG A 142 -16.96 1.17 -2.18
N VAL A 143 -17.40 2.33 -2.64
CA VAL A 143 -18.62 2.99 -2.16
C VAL A 143 -19.79 2.62 -3.05
N GLU A 144 -20.84 2.11 -2.43
CA GLU A 144 -22.15 1.85 -3.00
C GLU A 144 -23.17 2.79 -2.37
N TYR A 145 -24.25 3.05 -3.10
CA TYR A 145 -25.27 4.00 -2.71
C TYR A 145 -26.59 3.30 -2.51
N ASN A 146 -27.42 3.88 -1.64
CA ASN A 146 -28.80 3.45 -1.48
C ASN A 146 -29.52 3.59 -2.81
N GLU A 147 -30.19 2.52 -3.22
CA GLU A 147 -31.04 2.54 -4.39
C GLU A 147 -32.46 2.97 -4.00
N THR A 148 -33.17 3.59 -4.92
CA THR A 148 -34.47 4.20 -4.62
C THR A 148 -35.65 3.25 -4.79
N HIS A 149 -35.50 2.20 -5.60
CA HIS A 149 -36.60 1.33 -6.03
C HIS A 149 -36.15 -0.13 -6.04
N PRO A 150 -36.50 -0.91 -5.00
CA PRO A 150 -36.07 -2.31 -4.93
C PRO A 150 -36.59 -3.06 -6.15
N ASP A 151 -35.77 -3.98 -6.65
CA ASP A 151 -36.17 -4.85 -7.74
C ASP A 151 -37.42 -5.63 -7.31
N ILE A 152 -38.38 -5.78 -8.22
CA ILE A 152 -39.69 -6.39 -7.92
C ILE A 152 -39.63 -7.85 -7.43
N TYR A 153 -38.49 -8.51 -7.64
CA TYR A 153 -38.24 -9.88 -7.24
C TYR A 153 -37.41 -9.99 -5.95
N LEU A 154 -36.97 -8.87 -5.37
CA LEU A 154 -36.14 -8.82 -4.18
C LEU A 154 -37.01 -8.75 -2.91
N THR A 155 -36.87 -9.73 -2.02
CA THR A 155 -37.47 -9.73 -0.69
C THR A 155 -36.46 -9.18 0.32
N LEU A 156 -36.77 -8.03 0.90
CA LEU A 156 -35.94 -7.32 1.88
C LEU A 156 -36.40 -7.62 3.32
N PRO A 157 -35.51 -7.50 4.32
CA PRO A 157 -35.90 -7.61 5.73
C PRO A 157 -36.92 -6.52 6.10
N ALA A 158 -37.82 -6.82 7.03
CA ALA A 158 -38.79 -5.83 7.49
C ALA A 158 -38.09 -4.58 8.07
N SER A 159 -38.68 -3.40 7.85
CA SER A 159 -38.15 -2.12 8.34
C SER A 159 -36.76 -1.75 7.80
N TRP A 160 -36.40 -2.23 6.61
CA TRP A 160 -35.20 -1.75 5.91
C TRP A 160 -35.30 -0.24 5.63
N GLU A 161 -34.18 0.46 5.71
CA GLU A 161 -34.08 1.88 5.32
C GLU A 161 -33.04 2.13 4.22
N GLY A 162 -32.01 1.28 4.15
CA GLY A 162 -31.04 1.29 3.06
C GLY A 162 -30.99 -0.07 2.36
N TYR A 163 -30.89 -0.07 1.03
CA TYR A 163 -30.55 -1.26 0.27
C TYR A 163 -29.74 -0.89 -0.99
N GLY A 164 -29.00 -1.86 -1.51
CA GLY A 164 -28.29 -1.67 -2.77
C GLY A 164 -27.60 -2.94 -3.23
N ARG A 165 -26.62 -2.77 -4.11
CA ARG A 165 -25.82 -3.86 -4.67
C ARG A 165 -24.35 -3.57 -4.45
N PHE A 166 -23.60 -4.52 -3.91
CA PHE A 166 -22.15 -4.49 -3.94
C PHE A 166 -21.68 -5.05 -5.27
N ARG A 167 -21.03 -4.20 -6.07
CA ARG A 167 -20.69 -4.51 -7.46
C ARG A 167 -19.21 -4.84 -7.59
N ASP A 168 -18.92 -6.13 -7.78
CA ASP A 168 -17.58 -6.70 -7.89
C ASP A 168 -17.32 -7.15 -9.33
N GLY A 169 -17.33 -6.18 -10.26
CA GLY A 169 -17.21 -6.43 -11.69
C GLY A 169 -18.43 -7.17 -12.25
N GLY A 170 -18.25 -8.42 -12.66
CA GLY A 170 -19.31 -9.25 -13.23
C GLY A 170 -20.25 -9.91 -12.20
N LYS A 171 -20.10 -9.59 -10.91
CA LYS A 171 -20.88 -10.16 -9.80
C LYS A 171 -21.48 -9.01 -8.98
N GLU A 172 -22.78 -9.05 -8.72
CA GLU A 172 -23.48 -8.08 -7.87
C GLU A 172 -24.12 -8.78 -6.66
N TYR A 173 -23.91 -8.29 -5.45
CA TYR A 173 -24.48 -8.87 -4.23
C TYR A 173 -25.45 -7.90 -3.57
N PHE A 174 -26.70 -8.30 -3.38
CA PHE A 174 -27.69 -7.46 -2.71
C PHE A 174 -27.35 -7.30 -1.23
N TRP A 175 -27.42 -6.06 -0.74
CA TRP A 175 -27.29 -5.74 0.68
C TRP A 175 -28.46 -4.88 1.16
N ALA A 176 -28.73 -4.92 2.46
CA ALA A 176 -29.71 -4.08 3.11
C ALA A 176 -29.28 -3.70 4.52
N VAL A 177 -29.88 -2.63 5.04
CA VAL A 177 -29.65 -2.14 6.40
C VAL A 177 -31.00 -1.90 7.06
N VAL A 178 -31.18 -2.54 8.21
CA VAL A 178 -32.29 -2.28 9.12
C VAL A 178 -31.74 -1.49 10.29
N PRO A 179 -32.06 -0.19 10.42
CA PRO A 179 -31.53 0.62 11.50
C PRO A 179 -32.14 0.23 12.85
N ASN A 180 -31.44 0.58 13.93
CA ASN A 180 -32.02 0.56 15.27
C ASN A 180 -32.45 1.99 15.64
N THR A 181 -31.49 2.86 15.93
CA THR A 181 -31.73 4.31 16.09
C THR A 181 -31.51 5.03 14.76
N ASN A 182 -30.46 4.64 14.05
CA ASN A 182 -30.14 5.07 12.69
C ASN A 182 -29.31 3.95 12.01
N CYS A 183 -28.73 4.23 10.84
CA CYS A 183 -27.95 3.21 10.12
C CYS A 183 -26.55 2.94 10.69
N THR A 184 -26.16 3.57 11.81
CA THR A 184 -24.86 3.30 12.46
C THR A 184 -24.90 2.17 13.49
N ASP A 185 -26.06 1.87 14.08
CA ASP A 185 -26.25 0.90 15.17
C ASP A 185 -27.27 -0.21 14.82
N GLY A 186 -27.55 -0.39 13.53
CA GLY A 186 -28.51 -1.36 13.00
C GLY A 186 -27.94 -2.73 12.66
N THR A 187 -28.71 -3.49 11.90
CA THR A 187 -28.31 -4.78 11.31
C THR A 187 -28.01 -4.61 9.83
N PHE A 188 -26.84 -5.06 9.40
CA PHE A 188 -26.44 -5.17 8.00
C PHE A 188 -26.76 -6.57 7.48
N TYR A 189 -27.24 -6.65 6.24
CA TYR A 189 -27.62 -7.88 5.54
C TYR A 189 -26.90 -7.94 4.20
N ILE A 190 -26.47 -9.13 3.77
CA ILE A 190 -25.88 -9.34 2.45
C ILE A 190 -26.17 -10.74 1.90
N GLY A 191 -26.53 -10.82 0.63
CA GLY A 191 -26.74 -12.07 -0.10
C GLY A 191 -25.44 -12.83 -0.36
N LYS A 192 -25.52 -14.17 -0.40
CA LYS A 192 -24.36 -15.05 -0.68
C LYS A 192 -24.14 -15.29 -2.17
N GLU A 193 -25.21 -15.37 -2.96
CA GLU A 193 -25.11 -15.67 -4.38
C GLU A 193 -25.18 -14.37 -5.20
N PRO A 194 -24.25 -14.17 -6.16
CA PRO A 194 -24.22 -12.95 -6.94
C PRO A 194 -25.29 -12.96 -8.02
N HIS A 195 -25.95 -11.82 -8.23
CA HIS A 195 -26.63 -11.50 -9.46
C HIS A 195 -25.60 -11.28 -10.59
N ASN A 196 -25.86 -11.85 -11.77
CA ASN A 196 -25.09 -11.66 -13.00
C ASN A 196 -25.96 -11.98 -14.22
N GLU A 197 -25.36 -12.07 -15.42
CA GLU A 197 -26.09 -12.32 -16.69
C GLU A 197 -26.94 -13.61 -16.70
N THR A 198 -26.57 -14.63 -15.93
CA THR A 198 -27.21 -15.95 -15.99
C THR A 198 -27.96 -16.33 -14.73
N GLN A 199 -27.85 -15.56 -13.64
CA GLN A 199 -28.55 -15.85 -12.39
C GLN A 199 -28.98 -14.58 -11.65
N SER A 200 -30.12 -14.66 -10.96
CA SER A 200 -30.67 -13.56 -10.16
C SER A 200 -29.95 -13.33 -8.83
N GLY A 201 -29.06 -14.24 -8.40
CA GLY A 201 -28.41 -14.17 -7.09
C GLY A 201 -29.33 -14.47 -5.92
N THR A 202 -28.92 -14.09 -4.71
CA THR A 202 -29.77 -14.17 -3.51
C THR A 202 -30.84 -13.08 -3.56
N VAL A 203 -32.04 -13.45 -3.98
CA VAL A 203 -33.19 -12.52 -4.09
C VAL A 203 -34.07 -12.46 -2.84
N ASP A 204 -33.81 -13.29 -1.83
CA ASP A 204 -34.44 -13.17 -0.52
C ASP A 204 -33.36 -12.98 0.54
N ILE A 205 -33.29 -11.77 1.09
CA ILE A 205 -32.35 -11.41 2.16
C ILE A 205 -33.07 -11.08 3.47
N SER A 206 -34.31 -11.58 3.65
CA SER A 206 -35.12 -11.37 4.86
C SER A 206 -34.82 -12.37 5.99
N ALA A 207 -34.25 -13.54 5.66
CA ALA A 207 -33.92 -14.60 6.60
C ALA A 207 -32.48 -15.09 6.40
N CYS A 208 -31.56 -14.57 7.21
CA CYS A 208 -30.12 -14.76 7.04
C CYS A 208 -29.48 -15.54 8.20
N ASP A 209 -28.28 -16.04 7.96
CA ASP A 209 -27.42 -16.51 9.04
C ASP A 209 -27.06 -15.32 9.96
N ALA A 210 -26.94 -15.61 11.25
CA ALA A 210 -26.86 -14.58 12.30
C ALA A 210 -25.48 -13.89 12.40
N THR A 211 -24.51 -14.24 11.56
CA THR A 211 -23.19 -13.61 11.53
C THR A 211 -22.73 -13.32 10.10
N LEU A 212 -22.03 -12.19 9.93
CA LEU A 212 -21.54 -11.70 8.64
C LEU A 212 -20.34 -12.49 8.09
N ASN A 213 -19.73 -13.34 8.91
CA ASN A 213 -18.51 -14.11 8.60
C ASN A 213 -18.69 -15.63 8.78
N ASP A 214 -19.93 -16.14 8.69
CA ASP A 214 -20.17 -17.57 8.71
C ASP A 214 -20.03 -18.17 7.30
N SER A 215 -19.04 -19.05 7.13
CA SER A 215 -18.81 -19.84 5.91
C SER A 215 -19.50 -21.21 5.93
N SER A 216 -20.29 -21.51 6.95
CA SER A 216 -20.98 -22.80 7.15
C SER A 216 -22.50 -22.69 7.27
N GLY A 217 -23.01 -21.47 7.43
CA GLY A 217 -24.43 -21.18 7.62
C GLY A 217 -25.31 -21.63 6.44
N GLY A 218 -26.50 -22.13 6.75
CA GLY A 218 -27.40 -22.75 5.78
C GLY A 218 -28.31 -21.77 5.03
N GLN A 219 -28.38 -20.51 5.45
CA GLN A 219 -29.24 -19.52 4.81
C GLN A 219 -28.60 -18.94 3.55
N ALA A 220 -29.42 -18.34 2.69
CA ALA A 220 -28.98 -17.76 1.41
C ALA A 220 -28.29 -16.39 1.57
N CYS A 221 -28.31 -15.81 2.76
CA CYS A 221 -27.73 -14.51 3.10
C CYS A 221 -27.10 -14.53 4.51
N ARG A 222 -26.34 -13.48 4.82
CA ARG A 222 -25.69 -13.25 6.11
C ARG A 222 -26.19 -11.94 6.72
N SER A 223 -26.22 -11.87 8.04
CA SER A 223 -26.60 -10.66 8.77
C SER A 223 -25.75 -10.44 10.01
N GLY A 224 -25.64 -9.21 10.49
CA GLY A 224 -24.93 -8.89 11.72
C GLY A 224 -25.02 -7.42 12.10
N THR A 225 -24.67 -7.12 13.34
CA THR A 225 -24.80 -5.78 13.92
C THR A 225 -23.69 -4.85 13.47
N LEU A 226 -24.04 -3.59 13.22
CA LEU A 226 -23.11 -2.48 13.02
C LEU A 226 -22.69 -1.89 14.37
N THR A 227 -21.42 -1.47 14.44
CA THR A 227 -20.87 -0.74 15.58
C THR A 227 -20.67 0.73 15.19
N PRO A 228 -21.29 1.69 15.90
CA PRO A 228 -21.06 3.11 15.63
C PRO A 228 -19.59 3.51 15.83
N ASN A 229 -19.09 4.41 14.97
CA ASN A 229 -17.85 5.12 15.22
C ASN A 229 -18.01 6.17 16.34
N ALA A 230 -16.90 6.73 16.81
CA ALA A 230 -16.91 7.70 17.91
C ALA A 230 -17.77 8.94 17.61
N GLU A 231 -17.84 9.35 16.35
CA GLU A 231 -18.60 10.52 15.89
C GLU A 231 -20.10 10.21 15.64
N GLY A 232 -20.50 8.93 15.63
CA GLY A 232 -21.88 8.52 15.31
C GLY A 232 -22.32 8.80 13.88
N THR A 233 -21.38 9.04 12.97
CA THR A 233 -21.64 9.32 11.54
C THR A 233 -21.60 8.06 10.67
N TRP A 234 -20.95 7.00 11.16
CA TRP A 234 -20.78 5.73 10.48
C TRP A 234 -21.00 4.57 11.44
N GLY A 235 -21.69 3.52 11.00
CA GLY A 235 -21.64 2.20 11.62
C GLY A 235 -20.71 1.30 10.84
N TYR A 236 -20.02 0.36 11.47
CA TYR A 236 -19.15 -0.57 10.77
C TYR A 236 -19.29 -2.02 11.24
N ALA A 237 -19.01 -2.95 10.33
CA ALA A 237 -18.81 -4.37 10.59
C ALA A 237 -17.44 -4.79 10.06
N LEU A 238 -16.66 -5.46 10.89
CA LEU A 238 -15.22 -5.67 10.65
C LEU A 238 -14.90 -6.86 9.75
N GLN A 239 -15.79 -7.85 9.69
CA GLN A 239 -15.62 -9.06 8.89
C GLN A 239 -16.94 -9.40 8.21
N VAL A 240 -16.98 -9.17 6.90
CA VAL A 240 -18.15 -9.41 6.06
C VAL A 240 -17.72 -10.29 4.90
N TYR A 241 -18.19 -11.53 4.90
CA TYR A 241 -18.01 -12.46 3.80
C TYR A 241 -19.01 -12.14 2.71
N VAL A 242 -18.49 -11.68 1.57
CA VAL A 242 -19.22 -11.40 0.34
C VAL A 242 -18.99 -12.56 -0.63
N GLY A 243 -20.03 -13.31 -0.95
CA GLY A 243 -19.91 -14.53 -1.76
C GLY A 243 -20.51 -15.77 -1.10
N SER A 244 -20.46 -16.89 -1.81
CA SER A 244 -20.99 -18.17 -1.35
C SER A 244 -20.17 -18.69 -0.15
N ASN A 245 -20.63 -19.75 0.50
CA ASN A 245 -19.85 -20.38 1.57
C ASN A 245 -18.53 -21.02 1.09
N ALA A 246 -18.46 -21.38 -0.20
CA ALA A 246 -17.29 -22.01 -0.80
C ALA A 246 -16.33 -21.01 -1.44
N GLU A 247 -16.83 -19.85 -1.88
CA GLU A 247 -16.07 -18.81 -2.56
C GLU A 247 -16.57 -17.44 -2.09
N TYR A 248 -15.80 -16.80 -1.22
CA TYR A 248 -16.11 -15.48 -0.68
C TYR A 248 -14.88 -14.58 -0.56
N HIS A 249 -15.13 -13.28 -0.57
CA HIS A 249 -14.19 -12.24 -0.24
C HIS A 249 -14.54 -11.69 1.15
N ASN A 250 -13.54 -11.37 1.96
CA ASN A 250 -13.77 -10.74 3.25
C ASN A 250 -13.49 -9.23 3.13
N TYR A 251 -14.43 -8.41 3.57
CA TYR A 251 -14.31 -6.95 3.62
C TYR A 251 -14.68 -6.45 5.02
N SER A 252 -14.23 -5.24 5.36
CA SER A 252 -14.93 -4.44 6.36
C SER A 252 -15.95 -3.56 5.66
N VAL A 253 -17.13 -3.42 6.27
CA VAL A 253 -18.22 -2.60 5.74
C VAL A 253 -18.49 -1.44 6.68
N SER A 254 -18.71 -0.25 6.12
CA SER A 254 -19.14 0.94 6.85
C SER A 254 -20.41 1.51 6.22
N VAL A 255 -21.41 1.87 7.00
CA VAL A 255 -22.68 2.45 6.56
C VAL A 255 -22.86 3.83 7.17
N ASN A 256 -23.22 4.82 6.37
CA ASN A 256 -23.47 6.17 6.88
C ASN A 256 -24.75 6.22 7.73
N ALA A 257 -24.79 7.12 8.71
CA ALA A 257 -25.94 7.30 9.60
C ALA A 257 -27.27 7.51 8.88
N ASP A 258 -27.26 8.10 7.68
CA ASP A 258 -28.44 8.36 6.86
C ASP A 258 -28.84 7.23 5.89
N CYS A 259 -28.14 6.08 5.96
CA CYS A 259 -28.34 4.92 5.10
C CYS A 259 -28.04 5.14 3.60
N ASN A 260 -27.54 6.32 3.18
CA ASN A 260 -27.40 6.65 1.76
C ASN A 260 -26.13 6.07 1.12
N THR A 261 -25.12 5.77 1.92
CA THR A 261 -23.83 5.26 1.43
C THR A 261 -23.31 4.11 2.27
N THR A 262 -22.84 3.07 1.60
CA THR A 262 -22.19 1.89 2.18
C THR A 262 -20.81 1.72 1.55
N MET A 263 -19.77 1.60 2.35
CA MET A 263 -18.38 1.45 1.91
C MET A 263 -17.87 0.04 2.25
N PHE A 264 -17.31 -0.65 1.27
CA PHE A 264 -16.61 -1.93 1.42
C PHE A 264 -15.11 -1.68 1.29
N SER A 265 -14.36 -1.90 2.35
CA SER A 265 -12.95 -1.53 2.46
C SER A 265 -12.07 -2.71 2.83
N HIS A 266 -10.88 -2.74 2.24
CA HIS A 266 -9.84 -3.72 2.57
C HIS A 266 -8.45 -3.09 2.69
N TRP A 267 -8.12 -2.09 1.85
CA TRP A 267 -6.80 -1.43 1.89
C TRP A 267 -6.81 -0.03 2.48
N ASN A 268 -7.97 0.49 2.89
CA ASN A 268 -8.13 1.84 3.42
C ASN A 268 -8.21 1.85 4.95
N LYS A 269 -7.06 2.10 5.61
CA LYS A 269 -6.95 2.23 7.07
C LYS A 269 -7.67 3.45 7.65
N ASP A 270 -7.96 4.44 6.82
CA ASP A 270 -8.69 5.66 7.21
C ASP A 270 -10.21 5.49 7.13
N ALA A 271 -10.70 4.34 6.62
CA ALA A 271 -12.11 4.02 6.58
C ALA A 271 -12.69 3.83 8.01
N PRO A 272 -13.99 4.08 8.23
CA PRO A 272 -14.61 3.86 9.54
C PRO A 272 -14.43 2.41 10.02
N GLY A 273 -13.81 2.24 11.19
CA GLY A 273 -13.46 0.92 11.74
C GLY A 273 -12.13 0.34 11.22
N GLY A 274 -11.37 1.06 10.40
CA GLY A 274 -10.08 0.60 9.84
C GLY A 274 -8.96 0.36 10.84
N THR A 275 -9.05 0.99 12.01
CA THR A 275 -8.11 0.82 13.14
C THR A 275 -8.69 -0.04 14.27
N ALA A 276 -9.95 -0.50 14.15
CA ALA A 276 -10.59 -1.31 15.18
C ALA A 276 -9.99 -2.73 15.24
N ALA A 277 -9.93 -3.30 16.44
CA ALA A 277 -9.45 -4.65 16.64
C ALA A 277 -10.35 -5.67 15.91
N GLY A 278 -9.74 -6.56 15.13
CA GLY A 278 -10.47 -7.55 14.33
C GLY A 278 -10.94 -7.05 12.96
N SER A 279 -10.60 -5.80 12.59
CA SER A 279 -10.80 -5.27 11.23
C SER A 279 -10.13 -6.16 10.19
N HIS A 280 -10.82 -6.38 9.08
CA HIS A 280 -10.24 -7.02 7.90
C HIS A 280 -9.65 -6.01 6.91
N ILE A 281 -9.47 -4.76 7.35
CA ILE A 281 -8.67 -3.79 6.63
C ILE A 281 -7.19 -4.03 6.94
N ASP A 282 -6.41 -4.34 5.92
CA ASP A 282 -5.00 -4.71 6.00
C ASP A 282 -4.09 -3.61 5.43
N TYR A 283 -2.82 -3.66 5.79
CA TYR A 283 -1.78 -2.87 5.15
C TYR A 283 -1.38 -3.52 3.82
N LEU A 284 -1.16 -2.71 2.79
CA LEU A 284 -0.52 -3.14 1.54
C LEU A 284 0.87 -3.73 1.82
N SER A 285 1.61 -3.15 2.75
CA SER A 285 2.84 -3.71 3.29
C SER A 285 2.97 -3.39 4.77
N SER A 286 3.36 -4.39 5.56
CA SER A 286 3.85 -4.25 6.94
C SER A 286 5.33 -4.61 7.06
N THR A 287 6.00 -4.87 5.93
CA THR A 287 7.44 -5.10 5.89
C THR A 287 8.14 -3.75 5.82
N THR A 288 9.11 -3.54 6.70
CA THR A 288 9.90 -2.31 6.72
C THR A 288 10.57 -2.05 5.37
N LEU A 289 10.21 -0.93 4.74
CA LEU A 289 10.91 -0.40 3.58
C LEU A 289 11.98 0.56 4.07
N TYR A 290 13.24 0.11 4.03
CA TYR A 290 14.40 0.96 4.28
C TYR A 290 14.56 2.03 3.18
N PRO A 291 15.24 3.16 3.46
CA PRO A 291 15.68 4.09 2.42
C PRO A 291 16.29 3.40 1.21
N GLY A 292 15.76 3.68 0.02
CA GLY A 292 16.14 3.08 -1.26
C GLY A 292 15.51 1.70 -1.56
N ALA A 293 14.67 1.17 -0.67
CA ALA A 293 13.91 -0.05 -0.91
C ALA A 293 12.56 0.26 -1.58
N ALA A 294 12.00 -0.74 -2.28
CA ALA A 294 10.71 -0.65 -2.94
C ALA A 294 9.84 -1.88 -2.67
N ALA A 295 8.52 -1.68 -2.78
CA ALA A 295 7.52 -2.73 -2.84
C ALA A 295 6.75 -2.65 -4.17
N ILE A 296 6.30 -3.79 -4.68
CA ILE A 296 5.47 -3.86 -5.89
C ILE A 296 4.06 -4.28 -5.47
N MET A 297 3.06 -3.55 -5.96
CA MET A 297 1.65 -3.84 -5.81
C MET A 297 1.01 -4.00 -7.19
N TYR A 298 -0.12 -4.68 -7.24
CA TYR A 298 -0.83 -4.94 -8.49
C TYR A 298 -2.22 -4.32 -8.43
N ALA A 299 -2.58 -3.58 -9.46
CA ALA A 299 -3.84 -2.88 -9.59
C ALA A 299 -4.66 -3.41 -10.77
N LYS A 300 -5.97 -3.51 -10.56
CA LYS A 300 -6.97 -3.73 -11.60
C LYS A 300 -8.14 -2.78 -11.39
N VAL A 301 -8.95 -2.62 -12.43
CA VAL A 301 -10.28 -2.06 -12.31
C VAL A 301 -11.32 -3.16 -12.43
N LYS A 302 -12.37 -3.10 -11.64
CA LYS A 302 -13.53 -4.00 -11.73
C LYS A 302 -14.75 -3.16 -12.12
N VAL A 303 -15.15 -3.23 -13.38
CA VAL A 303 -16.23 -2.41 -13.92
C VAL A 303 -17.54 -3.18 -13.84
N ALA A 304 -18.49 -2.63 -13.08
CA ALA A 304 -19.78 -3.25 -12.85
C ALA A 304 -20.71 -3.21 -14.08
N TYR A 305 -21.69 -4.12 -14.12
CA TYR A 305 -22.84 -3.94 -15.00
C TYR A 305 -23.56 -2.61 -14.71
N GLY A 306 -24.23 -2.08 -15.74
CA GLY A 306 -24.93 -0.79 -15.63
C GLY A 306 -24.02 0.43 -15.55
N THR A 307 -22.69 0.28 -15.69
CA THR A 307 -21.77 1.41 -15.89
C THR A 307 -22.01 2.01 -17.28
N ALA A 308 -22.25 3.33 -17.34
CA ALA A 308 -22.50 4.01 -18.60
C ALA A 308 -21.27 4.00 -19.52
N ALA A 309 -21.48 3.76 -20.81
CA ALA A 309 -20.41 3.76 -21.80
C ALA A 309 -19.81 5.16 -22.00
N GLY A 310 -18.49 5.22 -22.20
CA GLY A 310 -17.75 6.45 -22.46
C GLY A 310 -16.60 6.65 -21.48
N ASN A 311 -15.95 7.82 -21.57
CA ASN A 311 -14.90 8.19 -20.63
C ASN A 311 -15.54 8.60 -19.29
N ILE A 312 -15.22 7.85 -18.24
CA ILE A 312 -15.60 8.16 -16.86
C ILE A 312 -14.66 9.23 -16.28
N ALA A 313 -15.09 9.91 -15.20
CA ALA A 313 -14.22 10.89 -14.55
C ALA A 313 -12.97 10.21 -13.97
N GLN A 314 -11.83 10.88 -14.09
CA GLN A 314 -10.58 10.40 -13.51
C GLN A 314 -10.72 10.34 -11.99
N GLY A 315 -10.29 9.21 -11.41
CA GLY A 315 -10.15 9.04 -9.98
C GLY A 315 -8.69 9.10 -9.53
N GLN A 316 -8.48 9.07 -8.22
CA GLN A 316 -7.17 9.06 -7.60
C GLN A 316 -7.03 7.80 -6.72
N LEU A 317 -5.86 7.18 -6.81
CA LEU A 317 -5.35 6.20 -5.85
C LEU A 317 -4.24 6.89 -5.07
N THR A 318 -4.40 7.00 -3.76
CA THR A 318 -3.42 7.62 -2.86
C THR A 318 -2.78 6.54 -2.03
N ILE A 319 -1.45 6.41 -2.09
CA ILE A 319 -0.68 5.57 -1.17
C ILE A 319 -0.28 6.41 0.04
N ILE A 320 -0.57 5.91 1.24
CA ILE A 320 -0.16 6.52 2.50
C ILE A 320 0.91 5.65 3.14
N ALA A 321 1.95 6.30 3.67
CA ALA A 321 3.05 5.64 4.37
C ALA A 321 3.19 6.16 5.79
N GLU A 322 3.35 5.23 6.72
CA GLU A 322 3.73 5.49 8.10
C GLU A 322 5.23 5.22 8.27
N SER A 323 5.95 6.16 8.84
CA SER A 323 7.36 6.02 9.18
C SER A 323 7.57 5.92 10.68
N ALA A 324 8.58 5.15 11.09
CA ALA A 324 9.06 5.06 12.48
C ALA A 324 10.22 6.02 12.78
#